data_AF-A0A2C6JPE4-F1
#
_entry.id   AF-A0A2C6JPE4-F1
#
_cell.length_a   1.000
_cell.length_b   1.000
_cell.length_c   1.000
_cell.angle_alpha   90.00
_cell.angle_beta   90.00
_cell.angle_gamma   90.00
#
_symmetry.space_group_name_H-M   'P 1'
#
loop_
_entity.id
_entity.type
_entity.pdbx_description
1 polymer ?
#
loop_
_entity_poly.entity_id
_entity_poly.type
_entity_poly.pdbx_seq_one_letter_code
_entity_poly.pdbx_strand_id
1 'polypeptide(L)'
;MLRLFSMSPKQKTVYIAPLKALAAERMQDWKRRFEDQLGKKVVELTADAAAESGADIWKADVFVCTPEKWDGLSRQWRQRSFVQRVGLIILDEIHLLGQE
;
A
#
# COMPACT_ATOMS: atom_id res chain seq x y z
N MET A 1 4.18 -2.96 10.58
CA MET A 1 3.22 -3.89 9.94
C MET A 1 2.73 -4.99 10.87
N LEU A 2 3.60 -5.85 11.42
CA LEU A 2 3.20 -7.00 12.27
C LEU A 2 2.28 -6.61 13.44
N ARG A 3 2.56 -5.48 14.11
CA ARG A 3 1.69 -4.95 15.17
C ARG A 3 0.27 -4.64 14.66
N LEU A 4 0.14 -4.01 13.49
CA LEU A 4 -1.17 -3.72 12.89
C LEU A 4 -1.91 -5.02 12.55
N PHE A 5 -1.21 -6.02 11.99
CA PHE A 5 -1.80 -7.31 11.67
C PHE A 5 -2.35 -8.03 12.91
N SER A 6 -1.72 -7.85 14.07
CA SER A 6 -2.17 -8.40 15.35
C SER A 6 -3.30 -7.59 15.98
N MET A 7 -3.17 -6.26 16.05
CA MET A 7 -4.12 -5.40 16.79
C MET A 7 -5.37 -5.03 15.98
N SER A 8 -5.28 -4.98 14.66
CA SER A 8 -6.34 -4.49 13.78
C SER A 8 -6.29 -5.20 12.43
N PRO A 9 -6.60 -6.50 12.36
CA PRO A 9 -6.41 -7.33 11.16
C PRO A 9 -7.26 -6.92 9.96
N LYS A 10 -8.27 -6.06 10.15
CA LYS A 10 -9.12 -5.52 9.08
C LYS A 10 -8.58 -4.22 8.48
N GLN A 11 -7.62 -3.58 9.15
CA GLN A 11 -7.00 -2.34 8.66
C GLN A 11 -5.94 -2.63 7.61
N LYS A 12 -5.82 -1.70 6.67
CA LYS A 12 -4.91 -1.78 5.53
C LYS A 12 -3.61 -1.05 5.84
N THR A 13 -2.52 -1.51 5.25
CA THR A 13 -1.22 -0.83 5.28
C THR A 13 -0.90 -0.27 3.92
N VAL A 14 -0.36 0.95 3.87
CA VAL A 14 0.16 1.56 2.64
C VAL A 14 1.65 1.80 2.83
N TYR A 15 2.44 1.33 1.89
CA TYR A 15 3.87 1.58 1.80
C TYR A 15 4.16 2.37 0.54
N ILE A 16 4.90 3.46 0.72
CA ILE A 16 5.21 4.46 -0.30
C ILE A 16 6.72 4.46 -0.50
N ALA A 17 7.16 4.00 -1.67
CA ALA A 17 8.56 4.04 -2.08
C ALA A 17 8.80 5.22 -3.02
N PRO A 18 9.97 5.89 -2.96
CA PRO A 18 10.24 7.09 -3.75
C PRO A 18 10.37 6.79 -5.25
N LEU A 19 10.77 5.57 -5.61
CA LEU A 19 11.04 5.14 -6.98
C LEU A 19 10.24 3.89 -7.30
N LYS A 20 9.76 3.80 -8.55
CA LYS A 20 9.03 2.62 -9.03
C LYS A 20 9.85 1.32 -8.94
N ALA A 21 11.17 1.40 -9.15
CA ALA A 21 12.06 0.24 -9.03
C ALA A 21 12.07 -0.32 -7.59
N LEU A 22 12.16 0.56 -6.58
CA LEU A 22 12.11 0.17 -5.17
C LEU A 22 10.73 -0.39 -4.80
N ALA A 23 9.66 0.21 -5.31
CA ALA A 23 8.32 -0.35 -5.15
C ALA A 23 8.21 -1.78 -5.70
N ALA A 24 8.76 -2.04 -6.89
CA ALA A 24 8.74 -3.36 -7.51
C ALA A 24 9.59 -4.39 -6.74
N GLU A 25 10.78 -4.00 -6.29
CA GLU A 25 11.64 -4.85 -5.45
C GLU A 25 10.92 -5.24 -4.15
N ARG A 26 10.32 -4.25 -3.47
CA ARG A 26 9.59 -4.46 -2.21
C ARG A 26 8.35 -5.31 -2.42
N MET A 27 7.65 -5.12 -3.53
CA MET A 27 6.53 -5.96 -3.92
C MET A 27 6.95 -7.43 -4.03
N GLN A 28 8.09 -7.73 -4.66
CA GLN A 28 8.58 -9.09 -4.81
C GLN A 28 9.00 -9.71 -3.47
N ASP A 29 9.78 -8.99 -2.65
CA ASP A 29 10.19 -9.45 -1.31
C ASP A 29 8.98 -9.72 -0.42
N TRP A 30 8.02 -8.78 -0.39
CA TRP A 30 6.89 -8.87 0.53
C TRP A 30 5.81 -9.83 0.05
N LYS A 31 5.65 -10.09 -1.24
CA LYS A 31 4.83 -11.23 -1.68
C LYS A 31 5.34 -12.52 -1.03
N ARG A 32 6.64 -12.80 -1.13
CA ARG A 32 7.22 -14.01 -0.55
C ARG A 32 7.09 -14.05 0.98
N ARG A 33 7.31 -12.92 1.65
CA ARG A 33 7.34 -12.88 3.13
C ARG A 33 5.97 -12.75 3.76
N PHE A 34 5.05 -12.02 3.14
CA PHE A 34 3.74 -11.74 3.73
C PHE A 34 2.64 -12.61 3.12
N GLU A 35 2.62 -12.86 1.81
CA GLU A 35 1.63 -13.78 1.24
C GLU A 35 1.94 -15.22 1.62
N ASP A 36 3.15 -15.71 1.30
CA ASP A 36 3.45 -17.14 1.46
C ASP A 36 3.58 -17.56 2.93
N GLN A 37 4.16 -16.71 3.80
CA GLN A 37 4.42 -17.08 5.20
C GLN A 37 3.33 -16.64 6.16
N LEU A 38 2.60 -15.56 5.87
CA LEU A 38 1.63 -14.96 6.80
C LEU A 38 0.20 -14.90 6.26
N GLY A 39 -0.04 -15.29 5.00
CA GLY A 39 -1.34 -15.21 4.34
C GLY A 39 -1.85 -13.77 4.17
N LYS A 40 -0.96 -12.78 4.18
CA LYS A 40 -1.28 -11.35 4.06
C LYS A 40 -1.06 -10.88 2.63
N LYS A 41 -2.14 -10.49 1.95
CA LYS A 41 -2.11 -10.15 0.53
C LYS A 41 -1.38 -8.84 0.28
N VAL A 42 -0.45 -8.82 -0.67
CA VAL A 42 0.33 -7.64 -1.06
C VAL A 42 -0.04 -7.26 -2.48
N VAL A 43 -0.46 -6.00 -2.68
CA VAL A 43 -0.93 -5.49 -3.97
C VAL A 43 -0.18 -4.20 -4.34
N GLU A 44 0.27 -4.09 -5.59
CA GLU A 44 0.78 -2.83 -6.11
C GLU A 44 -0.43 -1.96 -6.48
N LEU A 45 -0.49 -0.73 -5.98
CA LEU A 45 -1.50 0.21 -6.47
C LEU A 45 -1.13 0.63 -7.89
N THR A 46 -2.03 0.42 -8.84
CA THR A 46 -1.94 0.90 -10.21
C THR A 46 -3.01 1.95 -10.47
N ALA A 47 -2.86 2.75 -11.54
CA ALA A 47 -3.86 3.75 -11.92
C ALA A 47 -5.23 3.11 -12.22
N ASP A 48 -5.25 1.90 -12.80
CA ASP A 48 -6.48 1.15 -13.05
C ASP A 48 -7.08 0.55 -11.78
N ALA A 49 -6.25 0.15 -10.80
CA ALA A 49 -6.75 -0.28 -9.49
C ALA A 49 -7.40 0.88 -8.71
N ALA A 50 -7.19 2.13 -9.10
CA ALA A 50 -7.90 3.28 -8.52
C ALA A 50 -9.36 3.38 -9.00
N ALA A 51 -9.69 2.77 -10.14
CA ALA A 51 -10.93 2.95 -10.89
C ALA A 51 -12.06 2.01 -10.44
N GLU A 52 -12.20 1.80 -9.13
CA GLU A 52 -13.30 1.08 -8.49
C GLU A 52 -13.14 -0.46 -8.42
N SER A 53 -13.38 -0.98 -7.20
CA SER A 53 -13.99 -2.30 -6.97
C SER A 53 -13.29 -3.56 -7.46
N GLY A 54 -12.01 -3.50 -7.85
CA GLY A 54 -11.22 -4.71 -8.04
C GLY A 54 -11.26 -5.56 -6.77
N ALA A 55 -11.71 -6.81 -6.87
CA ALA A 55 -11.80 -7.75 -5.74
C ALA A 55 -10.47 -7.85 -4.97
N ASP A 56 -9.36 -7.55 -5.65
CA ASP A 56 -8.01 -7.57 -5.12
C ASP A 56 -7.72 -6.43 -4.12
N ILE A 57 -8.32 -5.24 -4.29
CA ILE A 57 -8.14 -4.11 -3.35
C ILE A 57 -8.75 -4.45 -1.99
N TRP A 58 -9.91 -5.11 -2.00
CA TRP A 58 -10.58 -5.51 -0.78
C TRP A 58 -9.84 -6.63 -0.06
N LYS A 59 -9.22 -7.54 -0.82
CA LYS A 59 -8.41 -8.65 -0.30
C LYS A 59 -7.01 -8.22 0.13
N ALA A 60 -6.43 -7.17 -0.46
CA ALA A 60 -5.10 -6.67 -0.15
C ALA A 60 -4.99 -6.24 1.32
N ASP A 61 -3.98 -6.69 2.06
CA ASP A 61 -3.65 -6.20 3.41
C ASP A 61 -2.58 -5.11 3.37
N VAL A 62 -1.67 -5.20 2.38
CA VAL A 62 -0.57 -4.27 2.16
C VAL A 62 -0.62 -3.75 0.73
N PHE A 63 -0.56 -2.43 0.61
CA PHE A 63 -0.43 -1.72 -0.66
C PHE A 63 0.98 -1.18 -0.83
N VAL A 64 1.57 -1.40 -1.99
CA VAL A 64 2.87 -0.84 -2.38
C VAL A 64 2.67 0.14 -3.52
N CYS A 65 3.19 1.37 -3.40
CA CYS A 65 2.95 2.43 -4.39
C CYS A 65 4.04 3.51 -4.37
N THR A 66 3.96 4.42 -5.33
CA THR A 66 4.77 5.66 -5.38
C THR A 66 3.96 6.84 -4.80
N PRO A 67 4.62 7.96 -4.43
CA PRO A 67 3.93 9.12 -3.86
C PRO A 67 2.82 9.66 -4.77
N GLU A 68 3.06 9.72 -6.08
CA GLU A 68 2.11 10.27 -7.07
C GLU A 68 0.85 9.42 -7.14
N LYS A 69 1.02 8.09 -7.09
CA LYS A 69 -0.12 7.15 -7.08
C LYS A 69 -0.93 7.28 -5.80
N TRP A 70 -0.28 7.42 -4.64
CA TRP A 70 -0.99 7.59 -3.37
C TRP A 70 -1.68 8.95 -3.27
N ASP A 71 -1.06 10.02 -3.78
CA ASP A 71 -1.66 11.35 -3.81
C ASP A 71 -2.97 11.35 -4.61
N GLY A 72 -2.98 10.80 -5.82
CA GLY A 72 -4.20 10.69 -6.62
C GLY A 72 -5.32 9.92 -5.92
N LEU A 73 -4.99 8.89 -5.14
CA LEU A 73 -5.97 8.10 -4.40
C LEU A 73 -6.51 8.80 -3.15
N SER A 74 -5.61 9.44 -2.40
CA SER A 74 -5.90 10.02 -1.09
C SER A 74 -6.66 11.35 -1.19
N ARG A 75 -6.60 12.06 -2.33
CA ARG A 75 -7.40 13.28 -2.56
C ARG A 75 -8.92 13.07 -2.41
N GLN A 76 -9.42 11.89 -2.79
CA GLN A 76 -10.84 11.52 -2.69
C GLN A 76 -11.14 10.56 -1.51
N TRP A 77 -10.36 10.62 -0.43
CA TRP A 77 -10.48 9.68 0.70
C TRP A 77 -11.88 9.60 1.33
N ARG A 78 -12.68 10.67 1.29
CA ARG A 78 -14.05 10.67 1.82
C ARG A 78 -15.00 9.76 1.04
N GLN A 79 -14.76 9.60 -0.26
CA GLN A 79 -15.58 8.76 -1.14
C GLN A 79 -15.02 7.33 -1.23
N ARG A 80 -13.77 7.13 -0.80
CA ARG A 80 -13.03 5.87 -0.95
C ARG A 80 -12.88 5.17 0.40
N SER A 81 -13.82 4.26 0.65
CA SER A 81 -13.88 3.44 1.86
C SER A 81 -12.63 2.60 2.12
N PHE A 82 -11.87 2.22 1.09
CA PHE A 82 -10.58 1.55 1.29
C PHE A 82 -9.53 2.48 1.93
N VAL A 83 -9.47 3.75 1.51
CA VAL A 83 -8.54 4.76 2.05
C VAL A 83 -8.85 5.02 3.52
N GLN A 84 -10.14 5.06 3.86
CA GLN A 84 -10.61 5.19 5.25
C GLN A 84 -10.24 4.01 6.15
N ARG A 85 -9.93 2.84 5.57
CA ARG A 85 -9.51 1.64 6.30
C ARG A 85 -7.99 1.54 6.49
N VAL A 86 -7.22 2.50 5.98
CA VAL A 86 -5.77 2.53 6.18
C VAL A 86 -5.47 2.88 7.64
N GLY A 87 -4.82 1.95 8.35
CA GLY A 87 -4.39 2.12 9.74
C GLY A 87 -2.90 2.37 9.89
N LEU A 88 -2.13 2.21 8.82
CA LEU A 88 -0.68 2.43 8.81
C LEU A 88 -0.22 2.92 7.44
N ILE A 89 0.53 4.02 7.44
CA ILE A 89 1.28 4.51 6.28
C ILE A 89 2.77 4.42 6.61
N ILE A 90 3.56 3.89 5.69
CA ILE A 90 5.02 3.82 5.77
C ILE A 90 5.58 4.58 4.58
N LEU A 91 6.41 5.58 4.86
CA LEU A 91 7.15 6.33 3.86
C LEU A 91 8.59 5.82 3.89
N ASP A 92 9.06 5.29 2.76
CA ASP A 92 10.46 4.90 2.62
C ASP A 92 11.29 6.05 2.06
N GLU A 93 12.58 6.06 2.43
CA GLU A 93 13.57 7.03 1.94
C GLU A 93 13.09 8.49 2.02
N ILE A 94 12.47 8.86 3.14
CA ILE A 94 11.91 10.21 3.35
C ILE A 94 12.94 11.33 3.19
N HIS A 95 14.23 11.00 3.32
CA HIS A 95 15.34 11.94 3.13
C HIS A 95 15.47 12.44 1.67
N LEU A 96 14.86 11.75 0.70
CA LEU A 96 14.80 12.19 -0.70
C LEU A 96 13.79 13.33 -0.91
N LEU A 97 12.99 13.66 0.11
CA LEU A 97 12.06 14.77 0.06
C LEU A 97 12.82 16.11 -0.05
N GLY A 98 12.58 16.85 -1.14
CA GLY A 98 13.20 18.15 -1.40
C GLY A 98 14.55 18.09 -2.14
N GLN A 99 14.96 16.92 -2.63
CA GLN A 99 16.00 16.83 -3.66
C GLN A 99 15.34 17.05 -5.03
N GLU A 100 15.18 18.32 -5.43
CA GLU A 100 14.97 18.72 -6.82
C GLU A 100 16.31 19.06 -7.49
#